data_AF-A0A929MS17-F1
#
_entry.id   AF-A0A929MS17-F1
#
_cell.length_a   1.000
_cell.length_b   1.000
_cell.length_c   1.000
_cell.angle_alpha   90.00
_cell.angle_beta   90.00
_cell.angle_gamma   90.00
#
_symmetry.space_group_name_H-M   'P 1'
#
loop_
_entity.id
_entity.type
_entity.pdbx_description
1 polymer ?
#
loop_
_entity_poly.entity_id
_entity_poly.type
_entity_poly.pdbx_seq_one_letter_code
_entity_poly.pdbx_strand_id
1 'polypeptide(L)'
;MPLDSDTCGLTVRNSRFNTIILNELIEENLQEYTLCHELGHCVLHKQASTPFMRSVSVSSSIMRMEAEAHRFAFELLNRQYAELSLMSKEAIAEYFGLPHHFVRFM
;
A
#
# COMPACT_ATOMS: atom_id res chain seq x y z
N MET A 1 10.87 12.28 7.05
CA MET A 1 9.95 13.34 7.52
C MET A 1 8.95 12.65 8.45
N PRO A 2 8.86 13.05 9.72
CA PRO A 2 7.91 12.43 10.63
C PRO A 2 6.49 12.71 10.14
N LEU A 3 5.80 11.64 9.75
CA LEU A 3 4.35 11.61 9.59
C LEU A 3 3.74 11.34 10.97
N ASP A 4 2.45 11.61 11.16
CA ASP A 4 1.78 11.27 12.43
C ASP A 4 1.93 9.77 12.74
N SER A 5 1.75 9.39 14.00
CA SER A 5 2.02 8.02 14.49
C SER A 5 1.19 6.93 13.82
N ASP A 6 0.13 7.31 13.10
CA ASP A 6 -0.81 6.40 12.46
C ASP A 6 -0.62 6.30 10.94
N THR A 7 0.24 7.13 10.34
CA THR A 7 0.52 7.11 8.89
C THR A 7 1.90 6.50 8.61
N CYS A 8 1.91 5.31 8.00
CA CYS A 8 3.15 4.62 7.61
C CYS A 8 3.82 5.26 6.38
N GLY A 9 3.03 5.84 5.48
CA GLY A 9 3.52 6.51 4.28
C GLY A 9 2.39 7.26 3.58
N LEU A 10 2.74 8.07 2.58
CA LEU A 10 1.77 8.76 1.75
C LEU A 10 2.31 9.05 0.35
N THR A 11 1.40 9.05 -0.63
CA THR A 11 1.68 9.53 -1.99
C THR A 11 1.15 10.94 -2.19
N VAL A 12 2.05 11.90 -2.45
CA VAL A 12 1.68 13.24 -2.94
C VAL A 12 1.76 13.26 -4.45
N ARG A 13 0.66 13.67 -5.09
CA ARG A 13 0.60 13.78 -6.55
C ARG A 13 0.50 15.23 -7.00
N ASN A 14 1.32 15.60 -7.98
CA ASN A 14 1.16 16.81 -8.76
C ASN A 14 0.94 16.48 -10.26
N SER A 15 0.82 17.49 -11.11
CA SER A 15 0.50 17.30 -12.54
C SER A 15 1.60 16.57 -13.34
N ARG A 16 2.81 16.43 -12.78
CA ARG A 16 3.98 15.86 -13.47
C ARG A 16 4.62 14.69 -12.74
N PHE A 17 4.49 14.62 -11.42
CA PHE A 17 5.21 13.68 -10.57
C PHE A 17 4.31 13.11 -9.47
N ASN A 18 4.59 11.86 -9.12
CA ASN A 18 4.16 11.26 -7.86
C ASN A 18 5.38 11.23 -6.93
N THR A 19 5.21 11.72 -5.71
CA THR A 19 6.23 11.68 -4.65
C THR A 19 5.72 10.76 -3.55
N ILE A 20 6.46 9.71 -3.25
CA ILE A 20 6.17 8.80 -2.13
C ILE A 20 7.01 9.25 -0.93
N ILE A 21 6.37 9.44 0.21
CA ILE A 21 7.00 9.79 1.48
C ILE A 21 6.76 8.62 2.44
N LEU A 22 7.83 8.08 3.01
CA LEU A 22 7.78 7.01 4.00
C LEU A 22 8.07 7.58 5.39
N ASN A 23 7.39 7.02 6.39
CA ASN A 23 7.70 7.30 7.78
C ASN A 23 9.02 6.61 8.14
N GLU A 24 10.03 7.37 8.56
CA GLU A 24 11.35 6.83 8.91
C GLU A 24 11.36 6.10 10.27
N LEU A 25 10.28 6.24 11.06
CA LEU A 25 10.18 5.69 12.41
C LEU A 25 9.65 4.26 12.47
N ILE A 26 9.19 3.70 11.34
CA ILE A 26 8.72 2.31 11.26
C ILE A 26 9.85 1.38 10.80
N GLU A 27 9.74 0.09 11.16
CA GLU A 27 10.70 -0.96 10.79
C GLU A 27 10.90 -1.06 9.27
N GLU A 28 12.12 -1.39 8.84
CA GLU A 28 12.52 -1.41 7.43
C GLU A 28 11.62 -2.30 6.56
N ASN A 29 11.27 -3.50 7.04
CA ASN A 29 10.33 -4.38 6.35
C ASN A 29 8.98 -3.68 6.12
N LEU A 30 8.45 -3.02 7.15
CA LEU A 30 7.18 -2.30 7.03
C LEU A 30 7.30 -1.07 6.10
N GLN A 31 8.47 -0.41 6.08
CA GLN A 31 8.75 0.65 5.10
C GLN A 31 8.73 0.12 3.66
N GLU A 32 9.34 -1.04 3.41
CA GLU A 32 9.36 -1.66 2.09
C GLU A 32 7.96 -2.07 1.62
N TYR A 33 7.17 -2.68 2.52
CA TYR A 33 5.77 -2.96 2.26
C TYR A 33 4.98 -1.69 1.93
N THR A 34 5.15 -0.65 2.75
CA THR A 34 4.47 0.64 2.57
C THR A 34 4.85 1.27 1.24
N LEU A 35 6.13 1.22 0.84
CA LEU A 35 6.59 1.71 -0.45
C LEU A 35 5.90 0.98 -1.62
N CYS A 36 5.80 -0.35 -1.55
CA CYS A 36 5.12 -1.13 -2.57
C CYS A 36 3.62 -0.81 -2.64
N HIS A 37 2.99 -0.54 -1.51
CA HIS A 37 1.59 -0.11 -1.42
C HIS A 37 1.37 1.27 -2.07
N GLU A 38 2.17 2.27 -1.70
CA GLU A 38 2.14 3.62 -2.31
C GLU A 38 2.46 3.59 -3.81
N LEU A 39 3.38 2.72 -4.24
CA LEU A 39 3.63 2.48 -5.65
C LEU A 39 2.40 1.88 -6.36
N GLY A 40 1.66 1.00 -5.69
CA GLY A 40 0.37 0.49 -6.15
C GLY A 40 -0.62 1.63 -6.44
N HIS A 41 -0.72 2.63 -5.56
CA HIS A 41 -1.52 3.83 -5.82
C HIS A 41 -1.03 4.59 -7.07
N CYS A 42 0.29 4.75 -7.21
CA CYS A 42 0.87 5.44 -8.36
C CYS A 42 0.62 4.71 -9.70
N VAL A 43 0.63 3.37 -9.69
CA VAL A 43 0.53 2.54 -10.89
C VAL A 43 -0.92 2.30 -11.28
N LEU A 44 -1.77 1.90 -10.33
CA LEU A 44 -3.15 1.48 -10.59
C LEU A 44 -4.12 2.66 -10.63
N HIS A 45 -3.91 3.69 -9.82
CA HIS A 45 -4.91 4.74 -9.57
C HIS A 45 -4.58 6.08 -10.22
N LYS A 46 -3.94 6.04 -11.40
CA LYS A 46 -3.45 7.20 -12.17
C LYS A 46 -4.50 8.25 -12.54
N GLN A 47 -5.79 8.01 -12.34
CA GLN A 47 -6.86 8.96 -12.75
C GLN A 47 -7.94 9.16 -11.68
N ALA A 48 -7.73 8.71 -10.44
CA ALA A 48 -8.74 8.84 -9.38
C ALA A 48 -9.09 10.30 -8.99
N SER A 49 -8.42 11.30 -9.58
CA SER A 49 -8.80 12.72 -9.52
C SER A 49 -10.03 13.09 -10.38
N THR A 50 -10.71 12.13 -11.02
CA THR A 50 -11.94 12.44 -11.77
C THR A 50 -13.11 12.77 -10.82
N PRO A 51 -13.76 13.95 -10.94
CA PRO A 51 -14.83 14.43 -10.03
C PRO A 51 -16.14 13.63 -10.05
N PHE A 52 -16.17 12.45 -10.69
CA PHE A 52 -17.40 11.80 -11.12
C PHE A 52 -18.00 10.82 -10.09
N MET A 53 -17.41 10.67 -8.91
CA MET A 53 -17.91 9.75 -7.88
C MET A 53 -18.63 10.55 -6.80
N ARG A 54 -19.95 10.69 -6.95
CA ARG A 54 -20.82 11.45 -6.03
C ARG A 54 -21.03 10.66 -4.72
N SER A 55 -20.55 11.26 -3.63
CA SER A 55 -20.77 11.09 -2.17
C SER A 55 -20.96 9.71 -1.50
N VAL A 56 -21.72 8.76 -2.06
CA VAL A 56 -21.90 7.42 -1.43
C VAL A 56 -20.96 6.38 -2.04
N SER A 57 -20.57 6.57 -3.30
CA SER A 57 -19.62 5.71 -4.01
C SER A 57 -18.15 6.04 -3.74
N VAL A 58 -17.87 7.15 -3.05
CA VAL A 58 -16.50 7.60 -2.72
C VAL A 58 -15.87 6.67 -1.69
N SER A 59 -16.59 6.32 -0.63
CA SER A 59 -16.08 5.42 0.41
C SER A 59 -15.82 4.02 -0.16
N SER A 60 -16.74 3.48 -0.98
CA SER A 60 -16.56 2.16 -1.59
C SER A 60 -15.42 2.14 -2.62
N SER A 61 -15.23 3.21 -3.39
CA SER A 61 -14.09 3.34 -4.30
C SER A 61 -12.76 3.49 -3.58
N ILE A 62 -12.71 4.27 -2.50
CA ILE A 62 -11.51 4.36 -1.65
C ILE A 62 -11.19 2.97 -1.10
N MET A 63 -12.15 2.29 -0.48
CA MET A 63 -11.94 0.94 0.04
C MET A 63 -11.48 -0.06 -1.03
N ARG A 64 -12.01 0.06 -2.27
CA ARG A 64 -11.55 -0.76 -3.39
C ARG A 64 -10.11 -0.43 -3.78
N MET A 65 -9.78 0.85 -3.92
CA MET A 65 -8.45 1.32 -4.28
C MET A 65 -7.38 0.89 -3.25
N GLU A 66 -7.69 1.01 -1.95
CA GLU A 66 -6.84 0.50 -0.86
C GLU A 66 -6.63 -1.02 -0.98
N ALA A 67 -7.72 -1.77 -1.19
CA ALA A 67 -7.64 -3.22 -1.36
C ALA A 67 -6.85 -3.64 -2.61
N GLU A 68 -6.92 -2.87 -3.69
CA GLU A 68 -6.13 -3.07 -4.90
C GLU A 68 -4.64 -2.75 -4.66
N ALA A 69 -4.34 -1.68 -3.92
CA ALA A 69 -2.98 -1.31 -3.57
C ALA A 69 -2.32 -2.32 -2.62
N HIS A 70 -3.05 -2.86 -1.64
CA HIS A 70 -2.56 -3.95 -0.78
C HIS A 70 -2.19 -5.19 -1.60
N ARG A 71 -3.07 -5.64 -2.52
CA ARG A 71 -2.80 -6.80 -3.38
C ARG A 71 -1.58 -6.55 -4.27
N PHE A 72 -1.50 -5.37 -4.86
CA PHE A 72 -0.34 -4.98 -5.66
C PHE A 72 0.96 -5.06 -4.87
N ALA A 73 0.97 -4.56 -3.62
CA ALA A 73 2.15 -4.59 -2.78
C ALA A 73 2.65 -6.03 -2.55
N PHE A 74 1.75 -6.93 -2.14
CA PHE A 74 2.10 -8.33 -1.90
C PHE A 74 2.54 -9.06 -3.17
N GLU A 75 1.88 -8.82 -4.31
CA GLU A 75 2.30 -9.41 -5.58
C GLU A 75 3.69 -8.92 -6.02
N LEU A 76 4.00 -7.64 -5.80
CA LEU A 76 5.31 -7.08 -6.13
C LEU A 76 6.41 -7.63 -5.22
N LEU A 77 6.17 -7.65 -3.90
CA LEU A 77 7.11 -8.21 -2.92
C LEU A 77 7.38 -9.68 -3.20
N ASN A 78 6.35 -10.47 -3.49
CA ASN A 78 6.51 -11.89 -3.80
C ASN A 78 7.31 -12.16 -5.10
N ARG A 79 7.29 -11.22 -6.05
CA ARG A 79 8.14 -11.29 -7.26
C ARG A 79 9.59 -10.89 -6.98
N GLN A 80 9.79 -9.95 -6.06
CA GLN A 80 11.10 -9.46 -5.68
C GLN A 80 11.84 -10.47 -4.78
N TYR A 81 11.11 -11.12 -3.88
CA TYR A 81 11.62 -12.04 -2.87
C TYR A 81 10.92 -13.40 -2.99
N ALA A 82 11.56 -14.32 -3.72
CA ALA A 82 11.02 -15.66 -3.99
C ALA A 82 10.82 -16.48 -2.70
N GLU A 83 11.58 -16.20 -1.64
CA GLU A 83 11.46 -16.79 -0.32
C GLU A 83 10.09 -16.53 0.33
N LEU A 84 9.42 -15.41 0.01
CA LEU A 84 8.08 -15.13 0.53
C LEU A 84 7.06 -16.16 0.03
N SER A 85 7.26 -16.73 -1.18
CA SER A 85 6.41 -17.80 -1.70
C SER A 85 6.53 -19.10 -0.91
N LEU A 86 7.55 -19.25 -0.06
CA LEU A 86 7.75 -20.43 0.81
C LEU A 86 7.12 -20.24 2.19
N MET A 87 6.67 -19.03 2.52
CA MET A 87 6.09 -18.68 3.80
C MET A 87 4.56 -18.81 3.77
N SER A 88 3.92 -19.06 4.92
CA SER A 88 2.48 -18.91 5.01
C SER A 88 2.09 -17.44 4.96
N LYS A 89 0.84 -17.14 4.59
CA LYS A 89 0.35 -15.74 4.54
C LYS A 89 0.45 -15.05 5.90
N GLU A 90 0.24 -15.79 6.98
CA GLU A 90 0.37 -15.32 8.36
C GLU A 90 1.82 -14.95 8.68
N ALA A 91 2.78 -15.79 8.27
CA ALA A 91 4.20 -15.51 8.45
C ALA A 91 4.66 -14.29 7.63
N ILE A 92 4.11 -14.10 6.42
CA ILE A 92 4.36 -12.90 5.62
C ILE A 92 3.82 -11.66 6.35
N ALA A 93 2.60 -11.73 6.89
CA ALA A 93 2.03 -10.61 7.65
C ALA A 93 2.89 -10.27 8.87
N GLU A 94 3.34 -11.28 9.63
CA GLU A 94 4.22 -11.10 10.79
C GLU A 94 5.58 -10.49 10.40
N TYR A 95 6.20 -10.98 9.32
CA TYR A 95 7.48 -10.49 8.82
C TYR A 95 7.46 -8.99 8.49
N PHE A 96 6.35 -8.51 7.92
CA PHE A 96 6.14 -7.09 7.62
C PHE A 96 5.54 -6.29 8.78
N GLY A 97 5.31 -6.89 9.95
CA GLY A 97 4.70 -6.21 11.10
C GLY A 97 3.23 -5.82 10.89
N LEU A 98 2.52 -6.53 10.01
CA LEU A 98 1.15 -6.24 9.62
C LEU A 98 0.13 -7.02 10.48
N PRO A 99 -1.04 -6.42 10.78
CA PRO A 99 -2.13 -7.13 11.44
C PRO A 99 -2.61 -8.34 10.62
N HIS A 100 -3.00 -9.42 11.31
CA HIS A 100 -3.43 -10.68 10.68
C HIS A 100 -4.53 -10.52 9.61
N HIS A 101 -5.40 -9.51 9.72
CA HIS A 101 -6.45 -9.29 8.73
C HIS A 101 -5.93 -8.90 7.34
N PHE A 102 -4.65 -8.55 7.18
CA PHE A 102 -4.01 -8.27 5.89
C PHE A 102 -3.82 -9.52 5.03
N VAL A 103 -3.87 -10.72 5.62
CA VAL A 103 -3.82 -12.01 4.91
C VAL A 103 -4.86 -12.11 3.79
N ARG A 104 -5.99 -11.40 3.90
CA ARG A 104 -7.04 -11.36 2.87
C ARG A 104 -6.62 -10.69 1.54
N PHE A 105 -5.49 -10.00 1.53
CA PHE A 105 -4.95 -9.28 0.37
C PHE A 105 -3.77 -10.02 -0.28
N MET A 106 -3.33 -11.14 0.31
CA MET A 106 -2.38 -12.09 -0.28
C MET A 106 -3.14 -13.24 -0.93
#